data_AF-A0A4Q6EVW5-F1
#
_entry.id   AF-A0A4Q6EVW5-F1
#
_cell.length_a   1.000
_cell.length_b   1.000
_cell.length_c   1.000
_cell.angle_alpha   90.00
_cell.angle_beta   90.00
_cell.angle_gamma   90.00
#
_symmetry.space_group_name_H-M   'P 1'
#
loop_
_entity.id
_entity.type
_entity.pdbx_description
1 polymer ?
#
loop_
_entity_poly.entity_id
_entity_poly.type
_entity_poly.pdbx_seq_one_letter_code
_entity_poly.pdbx_strand_id
1 'polypeptide(L)'
;MSMPRDEFFFAVGLTFAALISEEVVMHKRHLVFLAAYLAASSPLAFAEWRKIPSKDFSLPPPPAVGSPAYAEDFKALKNAIAQRTEADCALGAIQDQPSLNLFFSGRESPLPLAEVMKAKSLLIPAMELSERVAGFQKDKFRRPRPYDIDPTVKPCVKKPGGSKAYPSSHAAVAATATCLLSALYPEKAQLLTAYGARLGALRVSVGVHHPSDVEAGATLGTAVCERLLLEPDFQEELEEILTAPSN
;
A
#
# COMPACT_ATOMS: atom_id res chain seq x y z
N MET A 1 -61.60 -35.95 -64.38
CA MET A 1 -60.94 -36.38 -63.13
C MET A 1 -61.96 -36.36 -61.99
N SER A 2 -61.87 -37.34 -61.08
CA SER A 2 -62.43 -37.37 -59.70
C SER A 2 -63.90 -36.97 -59.46
N MET A 3 -64.72 -37.98 -59.18
CA MET A 3 -66.06 -37.90 -58.56
C MET A 3 -66.00 -37.56 -57.05
N PRO A 4 -67.14 -37.19 -56.43
CA PRO A 4 -67.25 -36.91 -54.99
C PRO A 4 -67.91 -38.05 -54.17
N ARG A 5 -67.81 -37.89 -52.83
CA ARG A 5 -68.79 -38.28 -51.77
C ARG A 5 -68.80 -39.69 -51.15
N ASP A 6 -69.24 -39.65 -49.87
CA ASP A 6 -69.82 -40.65 -48.95
C ASP A 6 -68.88 -41.68 -48.25
N GLU A 7 -68.61 -41.52 -46.93
CA GLU A 7 -69.15 -42.24 -45.73
C GLU A 7 -68.47 -43.64 -45.46
N PHE A 8 -68.33 -44.24 -44.26
CA PHE A 8 -68.99 -44.20 -42.94
C PHE A 8 -68.14 -44.94 -41.84
N PHE A 9 -68.41 -44.76 -40.52
CA PHE A 9 -68.05 -45.62 -39.34
C PHE A 9 -66.57 -45.63 -38.83
N PHE A 10 -66.20 -45.82 -37.52
CA PHE A 10 -66.88 -46.33 -36.29
C PHE A 10 -66.17 -45.89 -34.95
N ALA A 11 -66.90 -45.74 -33.82
CA ALA A 11 -66.51 -45.73 -32.35
C ALA A 11 -65.39 -44.75 -31.82
N VAL A 12 -65.42 -44.06 -30.65
CA VAL A 12 -65.86 -44.31 -29.23
C VAL A 12 -65.01 -45.38 -28.51
N GLY A 13 -64.38 -45.22 -27.32
CA GLY A 13 -64.16 -44.09 -26.37
C GLY A 13 -63.53 -44.59 -25.03
N LEU A 14 -63.21 -43.67 -24.09
CA LEU A 14 -63.03 -43.86 -22.61
C LEU A 14 -61.78 -44.55 -21.96
N THR A 15 -60.93 -43.71 -21.34
CA THR A 15 -60.36 -43.75 -19.94
C THR A 15 -59.72 -45.00 -19.28
N PHE A 16 -58.53 -44.85 -18.63
CA PHE A 16 -58.32 -44.84 -17.14
C PHE A 16 -56.83 -44.64 -16.69
N ALA A 17 -56.66 -44.10 -15.47
CA ALA A 17 -55.56 -44.01 -14.46
C ALA A 17 -54.30 -44.96 -14.48
N ALA A 18 -53.23 -44.83 -13.65
CA ALA A 18 -52.56 -43.75 -12.88
C ALA A 18 -51.30 -44.28 -12.08
N LEU A 19 -50.39 -43.38 -11.63
CA LEU A 19 -49.51 -43.41 -10.41
C LEU A 19 -48.26 -44.36 -10.24
N ILE A 20 -47.04 -43.74 -10.08
CA ILE A 20 -45.82 -44.05 -9.24
C ILE A 20 -45.17 -45.49 -9.25
N SER A 21 -44.01 -45.90 -8.65
CA SER A 21 -42.92 -45.33 -7.79
C SER A 21 -41.55 -46.08 -7.95
N GLU A 22 -40.42 -45.47 -7.47
CA GLU A 22 -39.16 -46.06 -6.91
C GLU A 22 -38.32 -47.08 -7.77
N GLU A 23 -37.01 -47.37 -7.56
CA GLU A 23 -35.83 -46.68 -6.98
C GLU A 23 -34.50 -47.31 -7.51
N VAL A 24 -33.40 -46.54 -7.44
CA VAL A 24 -31.99 -46.93 -7.11
C VAL A 24 -31.35 -48.25 -7.63
N VAL A 25 -30.22 -48.16 -8.36
CA VAL A 25 -28.86 -48.64 -7.95
C VAL A 25 -27.75 -48.17 -8.93
N MET A 26 -26.66 -47.68 -8.33
CA MET A 26 -25.40 -47.15 -8.89
C MET A 26 -24.71 -47.90 -10.07
N HIS A 27 -24.08 -47.16 -10.99
CA HIS A 27 -22.62 -46.89 -10.87
C HIS A 27 -22.03 -45.73 -11.69
N LYS A 28 -21.43 -44.80 -10.94
CA LYS A 28 -20.35 -43.84 -11.26
C LYS A 28 -19.62 -44.06 -12.61
N ARG A 29 -19.55 -43.01 -13.45
CA ARG A 29 -18.30 -42.59 -14.15
C ARG A 29 -18.44 -41.21 -14.84
N HIS A 30 -17.54 -40.29 -14.46
CA HIS A 30 -17.10 -39.11 -15.21
C HIS A 30 -18.00 -37.85 -15.33
N LEU A 31 -18.56 -37.41 -14.20
CA LEU A 31 -18.59 -35.96 -13.89
C LEU A 31 -17.13 -35.46 -13.73
N VAL A 32 -16.51 -34.95 -14.79
CA VAL A 32 -15.12 -34.42 -14.75
C VAL A 32 -14.97 -33.01 -15.36
N PHE A 33 -15.94 -32.52 -16.13
CA PHE A 33 -15.83 -31.23 -16.85
C PHE A 33 -16.46 -30.01 -16.14
N LEU A 34 -16.80 -30.11 -14.86
CA LEU A 34 -17.33 -28.97 -14.09
C LEU A 34 -16.75 -28.87 -12.65
N ALA A 35 -15.46 -29.21 -12.50
CA ALA A 35 -14.76 -29.20 -11.21
C ALA A 35 -13.34 -28.58 -11.30
N ALA A 36 -13.11 -27.65 -12.23
CA ALA A 36 -11.82 -26.97 -12.43
C ALA A 36 -11.83 -25.46 -12.12
N TYR A 37 -13.00 -24.89 -11.77
CA TYR A 37 -13.16 -23.47 -11.41
C TYR A 37 -13.36 -23.23 -9.90
N LEU A 38 -13.19 -24.28 -9.08
CA LEU A 38 -13.20 -24.23 -7.61
C LEU A 38 -11.90 -24.82 -7.05
N ALA A 39 -10.77 -24.52 -7.70
CA ALA A 39 -9.52 -24.45 -6.96
C ALA A 39 -9.61 -23.21 -6.06
N ALA A 40 -9.96 -23.42 -4.80
CA ALA A 40 -9.77 -22.41 -3.77
C ALA A 40 -8.27 -22.19 -3.59
N SER A 41 -7.70 -21.31 -4.40
CA SER A 41 -6.33 -20.81 -4.26
C SER A 41 -6.20 -20.29 -2.84
N SER A 42 -5.30 -20.89 -2.06
CA SER A 42 -5.07 -20.42 -0.71
C SER A 42 -4.51 -18.99 -0.77
N PRO A 43 -5.03 -18.02 0.00
CA PRO A 43 -4.68 -16.59 -0.10
C PRO A 43 -3.23 -16.26 0.35
N LEU A 44 -2.38 -17.27 0.50
CA LEU A 44 -0.96 -17.17 0.84
C LEU A 44 -0.04 -17.52 -0.35
N ALA A 45 -0.60 -17.86 -1.52
CA ALA A 45 0.16 -18.19 -2.73
C ALA A 45 0.40 -17.00 -3.68
N PHE A 46 -0.21 -15.84 -3.42
CA PHE A 46 -0.28 -14.66 -4.31
C PHE A 46 0.25 -13.39 -3.62
N ALA A 47 1.48 -13.44 -3.11
CA ALA A 47 2.13 -12.29 -2.48
C ALA A 47 3.57 -12.11 -2.97
N GLU A 48 3.78 -12.30 -4.28
CA GLU A 48 5.07 -12.13 -4.94
C GLU A 48 5.51 -10.66 -4.92
N TRP A 49 4.56 -9.71 -4.94
CA TRP A 49 4.84 -8.27 -4.73
C TRP A 49 5.65 -8.01 -3.45
N ARG A 50 5.46 -8.79 -2.38
CA ARG A 50 6.21 -8.62 -1.12
C ARG A 50 7.71 -8.95 -1.27
N LYS A 51 8.06 -9.72 -2.31
CA LYS A 51 9.42 -10.14 -2.67
C LYS A 51 10.11 -9.19 -3.66
N ILE A 52 9.47 -8.09 -4.07
CA ILE A 52 10.09 -7.10 -4.97
C ILE A 52 11.50 -6.73 -4.47
N PRO A 53 12.55 -6.88 -5.31
CA PRO A 53 13.93 -6.60 -4.91
C PRO A 53 14.20 -5.10 -4.70
N SER A 54 14.89 -4.75 -3.61
CA SER A 54 15.29 -3.35 -3.35
C SER A 54 16.15 -2.72 -4.46
N LYS A 55 16.86 -3.54 -5.24
CA LYS A 55 17.72 -3.11 -6.35
C LYS A 55 16.95 -2.58 -7.56
N ASP A 56 15.65 -2.85 -7.65
CA ASP A 56 14.80 -2.43 -8.78
C ASP A 56 14.46 -0.93 -8.70
N PHE A 57 14.69 -0.30 -7.54
CA PHE A 57 14.54 1.13 -7.32
C PHE A 57 15.91 1.82 -7.33
N SER A 58 15.99 2.99 -7.97
CA SER A 58 17.19 3.83 -8.00
C SER A 58 16.86 5.27 -7.63
N LEU A 59 17.82 5.95 -7.00
CA LEU A 59 17.78 7.39 -6.74
C LEU A 59 19.02 8.06 -7.35
N PRO A 60 18.94 9.37 -7.69
CA PRO A 60 20.14 10.17 -7.91
C PRO A 60 20.99 10.24 -6.63
N PRO A 61 22.27 10.65 -6.72
CA PRO A 61 23.06 10.93 -5.53
C PRO A 61 22.52 12.15 -4.77
N PRO A 62 22.74 12.24 -3.44
CA PRO A 62 22.45 13.45 -2.68
C PRO A 62 23.30 14.64 -3.14
N PRO A 63 22.93 15.90 -2.78
CA PRO A 63 23.76 17.08 -3.02
C PRO A 63 25.21 16.88 -2.57
N ALA A 64 26.15 17.08 -3.50
CA ALA A 64 27.58 16.84 -3.23
C ALA A 64 28.12 17.83 -2.20
N VAL A 65 28.96 17.36 -1.28
CA VAL A 65 29.59 18.20 -0.23
C VAL A 65 30.32 19.39 -0.88
N GLY A 66 30.06 20.59 -0.38
CA GLY A 66 30.63 21.84 -0.91
C GLY A 66 29.93 22.42 -2.15
N SER A 67 28.93 21.74 -2.72
CA SER A 67 28.11 22.30 -3.80
C SER A 67 27.13 23.39 -3.30
N PRO A 68 26.65 24.29 -4.18
CA PRO A 68 25.60 25.26 -3.82
C PRO A 68 24.31 24.59 -3.32
N ALA A 69 23.92 23.46 -3.91
CA ALA A 69 22.76 22.69 -3.47
C ALA A 69 22.92 22.17 -2.03
N TYR A 70 24.11 21.68 -1.66
CA TYR A 70 24.42 21.23 -0.30
C TYR A 70 24.40 22.39 0.72
N ALA A 71 24.86 23.57 0.33
CA ALA A 71 24.79 24.76 1.18
C ALA A 71 23.33 25.21 1.41
N GLU A 72 22.48 25.19 0.38
CA GLU A 72 21.06 25.52 0.52
C GLU A 72 20.30 24.49 1.37
N ASP A 73 20.63 23.19 1.23
CA ASP A 73 20.06 22.10 2.02
C ASP A 73 20.32 22.28 3.53
N PHE A 74 21.53 22.75 3.90
CA PHE A 74 21.87 23.14 5.28
C PHE A 74 21.16 24.41 5.75
N LYS A 75 21.03 25.42 4.88
CA LYS A 75 20.32 26.68 5.17
C LYS A 75 18.84 26.43 5.43
N ALA A 76 18.17 25.67 4.56
CA ALA A 76 16.78 25.27 4.71
C ALA A 76 16.56 24.40 5.97
N LEU A 77 17.46 23.46 6.26
CA LEU A 77 17.44 22.71 7.53
C LEU A 77 17.51 23.63 8.77
N LYS A 78 18.47 24.57 8.80
CA LYS A 78 18.62 25.50 9.94
C LYS A 78 17.41 26.40 10.10
N ASN A 79 16.80 26.86 8.99
CA ASN A 79 15.57 27.63 9.01
C ASN A 79 14.39 26.83 9.60
N ALA A 80 14.22 25.57 9.20
CA ALA A 80 13.19 24.69 9.76
C ALA A 80 13.40 24.42 11.25
N ILE A 81 14.65 24.20 11.69
CA ILE A 81 15.00 24.03 13.10
C ILE A 81 14.71 25.31 13.92
N ALA A 82 14.97 26.49 13.35
CA ALA A 82 14.71 27.77 14.01
C ALA A 82 13.21 28.10 14.16
N GLN A 83 12.35 27.47 13.35
CA GLN A 83 10.89 27.65 13.38
C GLN A 83 10.14 26.53 14.12
N ARG A 84 10.83 25.44 14.53
CA ARG A 84 10.19 24.29 15.16
C ARG A 84 9.57 24.64 16.52
N THR A 85 8.42 24.05 16.80
CA THR A 85 7.72 24.16 18.08
C THR A 85 8.04 22.98 19.00
N GLU A 86 7.68 23.09 20.27
CA GLU A 86 7.70 21.95 21.20
C GLU A 86 6.77 20.81 20.73
N ALA A 87 5.65 21.16 20.08
CA ALA A 87 4.72 20.19 19.52
C ALA A 87 5.34 19.38 18.37
N ASP A 88 6.13 20.01 17.49
CA ASP A 88 6.88 19.31 16.44
C ASP A 88 7.88 18.31 17.05
N CYS A 89 8.59 18.73 18.09
CA CYS A 89 9.54 17.86 18.79
C CYS A 89 8.85 16.69 19.51
N ALA A 90 7.70 16.94 20.15
CA ALA A 90 6.89 15.89 20.77
C ALA A 90 6.34 14.89 19.74
N LEU A 91 5.77 15.38 18.64
CA LEU A 91 5.24 14.53 17.55
C LEU A 91 6.37 13.71 16.90
N GLY A 92 7.52 14.34 16.62
CA GLY A 92 8.66 13.66 16.04
C GLY A 92 9.35 12.66 16.99
N ALA A 93 9.16 12.80 18.30
CA ALA A 93 9.61 11.84 19.32
C ALA A 93 8.64 10.66 19.48
N ILE A 94 7.33 10.89 19.32
CA ILE A 94 6.32 9.82 19.19
C ILE A 94 6.60 8.99 17.93
N GLN A 95 6.92 9.66 16.82
CA GLN A 95 7.27 9.04 15.54
C GLN A 95 8.76 8.63 15.47
N ASP A 96 9.25 7.94 16.50
CA ASP A 96 10.63 7.43 16.51
C ASP A 96 10.82 6.33 15.45
N GLN A 97 9.83 5.45 15.29
CA GLN A 97 9.71 4.47 14.20
C GLN A 97 8.65 4.87 13.15
N PRO A 98 8.84 4.53 11.87
CA PRO A 98 7.89 4.85 10.81
C PRO A 98 6.77 3.79 10.71
N SER A 99 5.84 3.76 11.67
CA SER A 99 4.74 2.77 11.69
C SER A 99 3.35 3.39 11.54
N LEU A 100 2.37 2.59 11.06
CA LEU A 100 0.99 3.05 10.88
C LEU A 100 0.40 3.68 12.13
N ASN A 101 0.55 3.04 13.29
CA ASN A 101 0.00 3.54 14.54
C ASN A 101 0.63 4.89 14.93
N LEU A 102 1.94 5.08 14.73
CA LEU A 102 2.63 6.31 15.13
C LEU A 102 2.38 7.47 14.14
N PHE A 103 2.11 7.15 12.87
CA PHE A 103 1.65 8.15 11.91
C PHE A 103 0.18 8.51 12.14
N PHE A 104 -0.74 7.54 12.10
CA PHE A 104 -2.19 7.81 11.97
C PHE A 104 -2.99 7.85 13.30
N SER A 105 -2.35 7.75 14.47
CA SER A 105 -3.04 7.91 15.77
C SER A 105 -3.29 9.37 16.19
N GLY A 106 -2.61 10.33 15.56
CA GLY A 106 -2.75 11.76 15.88
C GLY A 106 -4.04 12.37 15.32
N ARG A 107 -4.57 13.39 16.01
CA ARG A 107 -5.76 14.17 15.57
C ARG A 107 -5.59 14.87 14.22
N GLU A 108 -4.37 14.97 13.73
CA GLU A 108 -4.01 15.60 12.46
C GLU A 108 -4.10 14.64 11.26
N SER A 109 -4.39 13.35 11.52
CA SER A 109 -4.60 12.34 10.48
C SER A 109 -5.87 12.63 9.66
N PRO A 110 -5.81 12.63 8.30
CA PRO A 110 -7.01 12.76 7.45
C PRO A 110 -8.00 11.59 7.53
N LEU A 111 -7.60 10.49 8.15
CA LEU A 111 -8.38 9.28 8.36
C LEU A 111 -8.37 8.87 9.84
N PRO A 112 -9.52 8.41 10.41
CA PRO A 112 -9.50 7.72 11.69
C PRO A 112 -8.55 6.51 11.63
N LEU A 113 -7.81 6.24 12.71
CA LEU A 113 -6.91 5.07 12.75
C LEU A 113 -7.65 3.76 12.45
N ALA A 114 -8.91 3.62 12.85
CA ALA A 114 -9.74 2.46 12.54
C ALA A 114 -9.93 2.23 11.03
N GLU A 115 -10.08 3.30 10.23
CA GLU A 115 -10.17 3.22 8.77
C GLU A 115 -8.84 2.77 8.16
N VAL A 116 -7.73 3.42 8.55
CA VAL A 116 -6.37 3.04 8.11
C VAL A 116 -6.06 1.57 8.43
N MET A 117 -6.51 1.08 9.59
CA MET A 117 -6.26 -0.29 10.03
C MET A 117 -7.11 -1.36 9.34
N LYS A 118 -8.14 -1.00 8.54
CA LYS A 118 -8.82 -1.95 7.63
C LYS A 118 -7.84 -2.49 6.59
N ALA A 119 -7.01 -1.62 6.01
CA ALA A 119 -6.03 -1.96 4.98
C ALA A 119 -4.65 -2.40 5.52
N LYS A 120 -4.53 -2.72 6.81
CA LYS A 120 -3.23 -3.03 7.47
C LYS A 120 -2.47 -4.20 6.83
N SER A 121 -3.17 -5.16 6.22
CA SER A 121 -2.61 -6.33 5.53
C SER A 121 -1.78 -5.95 4.30
N LEU A 122 -2.18 -4.91 3.57
CA LEU A 122 -1.41 -4.32 2.47
C LEU A 122 -0.42 -3.27 2.96
N LEU A 123 -0.88 -2.36 3.82
CA LEU A 123 -0.10 -1.18 4.20
C LEU A 123 1.18 -1.56 4.96
N ILE A 124 1.14 -2.52 5.89
CA ILE A 124 2.33 -2.88 6.69
C ILE A 124 3.43 -3.47 5.78
N PRO A 125 3.20 -4.52 4.96
CA PRO A 125 4.26 -5.07 4.11
C PRO A 125 4.72 -4.11 3.00
N ALA A 126 3.84 -3.22 2.50
CA ALA A 126 4.23 -2.17 1.56
C ALA A 126 5.17 -1.13 2.20
N MET A 127 4.89 -0.73 3.44
CA MET A 127 5.76 0.13 4.24
C MET A 127 7.10 -0.54 4.53
N GLU A 128 7.10 -1.83 4.92
CA GLU A 128 8.33 -2.62 5.13
C GLU A 128 9.17 -2.75 3.84
N LEU A 129 8.53 -2.94 2.67
CA LEU A 129 9.21 -2.88 1.38
C LEU A 129 9.89 -1.52 1.18
N SER A 130 9.18 -0.41 1.38
CA SER A 130 9.74 0.94 1.22
C SER A 130 10.91 1.22 2.18
N GLU A 131 10.85 0.72 3.43
CA GLU A 131 11.95 0.83 4.38
C GLU A 131 13.16 -0.03 4.00
N ARG A 132 12.92 -1.26 3.52
CA ARG A 132 13.94 -2.18 2.99
C ARG A 132 14.63 -1.61 1.76
N VAL A 133 13.90 -0.89 0.90
CA VAL A 133 14.44 -0.19 -0.26
C VAL A 133 15.24 1.04 0.18
N ALA A 134 14.72 1.86 1.10
CA ALA A 134 15.45 2.99 1.66
C ALA A 134 16.76 2.56 2.36
N GLY A 135 16.76 1.42 3.06
CA GLY A 135 17.94 0.79 3.66
C GLY A 135 19.02 0.45 2.63
N PHE A 136 18.64 -0.19 1.52
CA PHE A 136 19.54 -0.50 0.41
C PHE A 136 20.19 0.77 -0.18
N GLN A 137 19.43 1.85 -0.39
CA GLN A 137 19.98 3.12 -0.87
C GLN A 137 20.87 3.81 0.19
N LYS A 138 20.53 3.72 1.47
CA LYS A 138 21.39 4.21 2.57
C LYS A 138 22.75 3.53 2.60
N ASP A 139 22.80 2.23 2.29
CA ASP A 139 24.05 1.47 2.21
C ASP A 139 24.91 1.87 1.00
N LYS A 140 24.26 2.23 -0.12
CA LYS A 140 24.90 2.77 -1.33
C LYS A 140 25.47 4.17 -1.11
N PHE A 141 24.68 5.13 -0.60
CA PHE A 141 25.05 6.54 -0.55
C PHE A 141 25.76 6.97 0.74
N ARG A 142 25.48 6.32 1.87
CA ARG A 142 26.15 6.52 3.17
C ARG A 142 26.27 7.98 3.64
N ARG A 143 25.36 8.87 3.20
CA ARG A 143 25.41 10.30 3.55
C ARG A 143 25.35 10.47 5.07
N PRO A 144 26.30 11.19 5.71
CA PRO A 144 26.24 11.45 7.14
C PRO A 144 25.03 12.32 7.52
N ARG A 145 24.59 12.21 8.78
CA ARG A 145 23.47 12.99 9.33
C ARG A 145 23.90 14.45 9.55
N PRO A 146 22.99 15.44 9.43
CA PRO A 146 23.40 16.84 9.55
C PRO A 146 24.08 17.17 10.88
N TYR A 147 23.60 16.58 11.99
CA TYR A 147 24.15 16.73 13.34
C TYR A 147 25.50 16.02 13.58
N ASP A 148 25.96 15.18 12.65
CA ASP A 148 27.29 14.55 12.69
C ASP A 148 28.31 15.38 11.91
N ILE A 149 27.84 16.33 11.08
CA ILE A 149 28.66 17.22 10.24
C ILE A 149 28.77 18.60 10.88
N ASP A 150 27.64 19.16 11.32
CA ASP A 150 27.54 20.48 11.94
C ASP A 150 27.06 20.35 13.40
N PRO A 151 27.94 20.59 14.40
CA PRO A 151 27.58 20.45 15.80
C PRO A 151 26.58 21.50 16.29
N THR A 152 26.27 22.55 15.51
CA THR A 152 25.19 23.51 15.82
C THR A 152 23.80 22.92 15.55
N VAL A 153 23.68 21.89 14.69
CA VAL A 153 22.43 21.17 14.50
C VAL A 153 22.16 20.27 15.71
N LYS A 154 21.20 20.68 16.55
CA LYS A 154 20.75 19.92 17.72
C LYS A 154 19.37 19.28 17.45
N PRO A 155 19.30 17.96 17.21
CA PRO A 155 18.03 17.26 17.14
C PRO A 155 17.26 17.39 18.46
N CYS A 156 15.93 17.54 18.38
CA CYS A 156 15.06 17.50 19.57
C CYS A 156 14.39 16.13 19.77
N VAL A 157 14.84 15.12 19.02
CA VAL A 157 14.40 13.72 19.11
C VAL A 157 15.62 12.83 19.32
N LYS A 158 15.39 11.57 19.75
CA LYS A 158 16.44 10.56 19.82
C LYS A 158 17.16 10.44 18.47
N LYS A 159 18.49 10.57 18.47
CA LYS A 159 19.31 10.38 17.26
C LYS A 159 19.06 8.96 16.71
N PRO A 160 18.69 8.81 15.41
CA PRO A 160 18.53 7.50 14.80
C PRO A 160 19.82 6.67 14.85
N GLY A 161 19.68 5.35 14.95
CA GLY A 161 20.82 4.43 14.87
C GLY A 161 21.46 4.45 13.48
N GLY A 162 22.79 4.57 13.43
CA GLY A 162 23.57 4.61 12.19
C GLY A 162 23.57 5.97 11.49
N SER A 163 24.77 6.47 11.14
CA SER A 163 24.95 7.74 10.43
C SER A 163 24.71 7.60 8.91
N LYS A 164 23.45 7.30 8.54
CA LYS A 164 23.00 7.21 7.13
C LYS A 164 21.71 8.01 6.94
N ALA A 165 21.84 9.21 6.38
CA ALA A 165 20.76 10.17 6.19
C ALA A 165 19.98 9.94 4.90
N TYR A 166 20.64 9.73 3.76
CA TYR A 166 19.99 9.70 2.45
C TYR A 166 19.62 8.27 1.99
N PRO A 167 18.40 8.01 1.47
CA PRO A 167 17.18 8.83 1.58
C PRO A 167 16.53 8.68 2.98
N SER A 168 15.51 9.45 3.29
CA SER A 168 14.74 9.33 4.54
C SER A 168 13.76 8.16 4.52
N SER A 169 13.99 7.16 5.39
CA SER A 169 13.05 6.04 5.58
C SER A 169 11.68 6.52 6.05
N HIS A 170 11.63 7.43 7.04
CA HIS A 170 10.37 8.02 7.51
C HIS A 170 9.56 8.67 6.38
N ALA A 171 10.21 9.40 5.47
CA ALA A 171 9.52 10.01 4.33
C ALA A 171 9.08 8.98 3.28
N ALA A 172 9.91 7.97 2.98
CA ALA A 172 9.55 6.89 2.05
C ALA A 172 8.36 6.08 2.56
N VAL A 173 8.38 5.69 3.83
CA VAL A 173 7.33 4.92 4.48
C VAL A 173 6.04 5.73 4.60
N ALA A 174 6.14 7.03 4.94
CA ALA A 174 4.97 7.93 4.96
C ALA A 174 4.35 8.09 3.57
N ALA A 175 5.16 8.39 2.55
CA ALA A 175 4.69 8.56 1.18
C ALA A 175 4.05 7.29 0.61
N THR A 176 4.64 6.11 0.87
CA THR A 176 4.08 4.81 0.46
C THR A 176 2.70 4.61 1.09
N ALA A 177 2.58 4.81 2.42
CA ALA A 177 1.33 4.65 3.14
C ALA A 177 0.24 5.63 2.66
N THR A 178 0.57 6.92 2.51
CA THR A 178 -0.40 7.93 2.08
C THR A 178 -0.78 7.81 0.60
N CYS A 179 0.11 7.31 -0.25
CA CYS A 179 -0.20 7.01 -1.66
C CYS A 179 -1.18 5.84 -1.78
N LEU A 180 -0.93 4.72 -1.09
CA LEU A 180 -1.86 3.58 -1.06
C LEU A 180 -3.21 3.94 -0.41
N LEU A 181 -3.20 4.71 0.67
CA LEU A 181 -4.43 5.26 1.25
C LEU A 181 -5.15 6.22 0.28
N SER A 182 -4.46 6.90 -0.62
CA SER A 182 -5.08 7.76 -1.63
C SER A 182 -5.75 6.96 -2.76
N ALA A 183 -5.26 5.73 -3.03
CA ALA A 183 -5.95 4.80 -3.92
C ALA A 183 -7.21 4.21 -3.26
N LEU A 184 -7.16 3.93 -1.95
CA LEU A 184 -8.29 3.43 -1.15
C LEU A 184 -9.36 4.49 -0.86
N TYR A 185 -8.95 5.75 -0.68
CA TYR A 185 -9.82 6.88 -0.36
C TYR A 185 -9.56 8.06 -1.34
N PRO A 186 -9.97 7.94 -2.63
CA PRO A 186 -9.67 8.95 -3.65
C PRO A 186 -10.21 10.35 -3.32
N GLU A 187 -11.32 10.43 -2.59
CA GLU A 187 -11.94 11.68 -2.13
C GLU A 187 -11.07 12.43 -1.10
N LYS A 188 -10.06 11.75 -0.52
CA LYS A 188 -9.09 12.31 0.43
C LYS A 188 -7.68 12.37 -0.11
N ALA A 189 -7.44 11.99 -1.37
CA ALA A 189 -6.10 11.87 -1.94
C ALA A 189 -5.22 13.12 -1.75
N GLN A 190 -5.78 14.32 -1.94
CA GLN A 190 -5.04 15.58 -1.74
C GLN A 190 -4.64 15.79 -0.27
N LEU A 191 -5.54 15.50 0.68
CA LEU A 191 -5.27 15.62 2.12
C LEU A 191 -4.22 14.59 2.58
N LEU A 192 -4.32 13.36 2.09
CA LEU A 192 -3.37 12.28 2.39
C LEU A 192 -1.99 12.59 1.81
N THR A 193 -1.91 13.09 0.57
CA THR A 193 -0.65 13.51 -0.06
C THR A 193 0.02 14.63 0.73
N ALA A 194 -0.74 15.67 1.12
CA ALA A 194 -0.23 16.75 1.96
C ALA A 194 0.21 16.27 3.35
N TYR A 195 -0.50 15.29 3.91
CA TYR A 195 -0.17 14.67 5.20
C TYR A 195 1.16 13.89 5.14
N GLY A 196 1.37 13.08 4.10
CA GLY A 196 2.62 12.35 3.87
C GLY A 196 3.82 13.29 3.72
N ALA A 197 3.66 14.37 2.96
CA ALA A 197 4.66 15.43 2.86
C ALA A 197 4.98 16.08 4.23
N ARG A 198 3.96 16.33 5.07
CA ARG A 198 4.15 16.89 6.42
C ARG A 198 4.88 15.93 7.37
N LEU A 199 4.55 14.63 7.34
CA LEU A 199 5.27 13.60 8.10
C LEU A 199 6.77 13.54 7.72
N GLY A 200 7.07 13.68 6.42
CA GLY A 200 8.45 13.81 5.94
C GLY A 200 9.12 15.09 6.43
N ALA A 201 8.49 16.25 6.22
CA ALA A 201 9.03 17.57 6.57
C ALA A 201 9.34 17.72 8.06
N LEU A 202 8.54 17.09 8.94
CA LEU A 202 8.79 17.03 10.38
C LEU A 202 10.20 16.52 10.71
N ARG A 203 10.75 15.60 9.90
CA ARG A 203 12.10 15.04 10.11
C ARG A 203 13.23 16.03 9.83
N VAL A 204 12.95 17.09 9.06
CA VAL A 204 13.82 18.26 8.90
C VAL A 204 13.74 19.15 10.14
N SER A 205 12.52 19.52 10.57
CA SER A 205 12.29 20.37 11.75
C SER A 205 12.90 19.81 13.04
N VAL A 206 12.78 18.49 13.26
CA VAL A 206 13.43 17.83 14.42
C VAL A 206 14.94 17.57 14.24
N GLY A 207 15.52 17.96 13.11
CA GLY A 207 16.97 18.08 12.89
C GLY A 207 17.71 16.79 12.52
N VAL A 208 17.02 15.74 12.05
CA VAL A 208 17.65 14.43 11.76
C VAL A 208 17.88 14.15 10.26
N HIS A 209 17.27 14.93 9.37
CA HIS A 209 17.40 14.83 7.92
C HIS A 209 17.52 16.23 7.30
N HIS A 210 18.19 16.34 6.17
CA HIS A 210 18.12 17.53 5.32
C HIS A 210 16.85 17.47 4.43
N PRO A 211 16.36 18.59 3.89
CA PRO A 211 15.27 18.59 2.91
C PRO A 211 15.45 17.59 1.77
N SER A 212 16.63 17.52 1.14
CA SER A 212 16.88 16.58 0.04
C SER A 212 16.86 15.09 0.46
N ASP A 213 17.13 14.77 1.74
CA ASP A 213 16.93 13.40 2.25
C ASP A 213 15.44 13.04 2.30
N VAL A 214 14.59 14.01 2.66
CA VAL A 214 13.14 13.85 2.79
C VAL A 214 12.48 13.80 1.42
N GLU A 215 12.86 14.69 0.49
CA GLU A 215 12.41 14.68 -0.90
C GLU A 215 12.68 13.34 -1.58
N ALA A 216 13.94 12.88 -1.57
CA ALA A 216 14.32 11.60 -2.16
C ALA A 216 13.68 10.40 -1.45
N GLY A 217 13.38 10.52 -0.15
CA GLY A 217 12.56 9.55 0.57
C GLY A 217 11.13 9.50 0.03
N ALA A 218 10.46 10.65 -0.06
CA ALA A 218 9.09 10.74 -0.59
C ALA A 218 8.99 10.23 -2.04
N THR A 219 9.91 10.63 -2.93
CA THR A 219 9.99 10.12 -4.31
C THR A 219 10.13 8.59 -4.34
N LEU A 220 10.97 8.02 -3.47
CA LEU A 220 11.16 6.57 -3.39
C LEU A 220 9.89 5.87 -2.89
N GLY A 221 9.18 6.44 -1.91
CA GLY A 221 7.93 5.89 -1.40
C GLY A 221 6.79 5.94 -2.43
N THR A 222 6.69 7.03 -3.18
CA THR A 222 5.74 7.13 -4.31
C THR A 222 6.07 6.10 -5.38
N ALA A 223 7.34 5.93 -5.77
CA ALA A 223 7.74 4.92 -6.74
C ALA A 223 7.47 3.47 -6.26
N VAL A 224 7.59 3.20 -4.96
CA VAL A 224 7.17 1.90 -4.37
C VAL A 224 5.66 1.71 -4.48
N CYS A 225 4.86 2.72 -4.13
CA CYS A 225 3.41 2.69 -4.29
C CYS A 225 2.98 2.47 -5.75
N GLU A 226 3.53 3.24 -6.69
CA GLU A 226 3.28 3.10 -8.14
C GLU A 226 3.64 1.70 -8.64
N ARG A 227 4.78 1.14 -8.19
CA ARG A 227 5.17 -0.23 -8.55
C ARG A 227 4.18 -1.27 -8.01
N LEU A 228 3.75 -1.14 -6.76
CA LEU A 228 2.77 -2.05 -6.15
C LEU A 228 1.42 -2.00 -6.88
N LEU A 229 0.96 -0.81 -7.25
CA LEU A 229 -0.27 -0.62 -8.02
C LEU A 229 -0.19 -1.18 -9.47
N LEU A 230 0.97 -1.68 -9.93
CA LEU A 230 1.13 -2.37 -11.21
C LEU A 230 1.25 -3.90 -11.06
N GLU A 231 1.34 -4.45 -9.85
CA GLU A 231 1.39 -5.90 -9.63
C GLU A 231 -0.03 -6.49 -9.60
N PRO A 232 -0.35 -7.52 -10.40
CA PRO A 232 -1.70 -8.11 -10.42
C PRO A 232 -2.13 -8.70 -9.08
N ASP A 233 -1.22 -9.36 -8.35
CA ASP A 233 -1.51 -9.97 -7.06
C ASP A 233 -1.75 -8.94 -5.94
N PHE A 234 -1.09 -7.77 -6.03
CA PHE A 234 -1.39 -6.61 -5.18
C PHE A 234 -2.77 -6.00 -5.50
N GLN A 235 -3.16 -5.93 -6.78
CA GLN A 235 -4.47 -5.42 -7.19
C GLN A 235 -5.61 -6.33 -6.70
N GLU A 236 -5.43 -7.65 -6.74
CA GLU A 236 -6.37 -8.61 -6.14
C GLU A 236 -6.52 -8.38 -4.62
N GLU A 237 -5.42 -8.31 -3.86
CA GLU A 237 -5.46 -7.98 -2.41
C GLU A 237 -6.11 -6.59 -2.12
N LEU A 238 -6.00 -5.64 -3.06
CA LEU A 238 -6.57 -4.29 -2.94
C LEU A 238 -8.09 -4.28 -3.19
N GLU A 239 -8.55 -5.00 -4.21
CA GLU A 239 -9.98 -5.14 -4.50
C GLU A 239 -10.73 -5.91 -3.39
N GLU A 240 -10.10 -6.91 -2.77
CA GLU A 240 -10.64 -7.58 -1.58
C GLU A 240 -10.90 -6.60 -0.43
N ILE A 241 -9.99 -5.64 -0.18
CA ILE A 241 -10.17 -4.61 0.86
C ILE A 241 -11.26 -3.61 0.49
N LEU A 242 -11.36 -3.21 -0.78
CA LEU A 242 -12.38 -2.28 -1.27
C LEU A 242 -13.79 -2.87 -1.27
N THR A 243 -13.92 -4.18 -1.47
CA THR A 243 -15.20 -4.91 -1.55
C THR A 243 -15.62 -5.58 -0.23
N ALA A 244 -14.72 -5.63 0.76
CA ALA A 244 -15.01 -6.17 2.08
C ALA A 244 -16.20 -5.44 2.76
N PRO A 245 -17.17 -6.17 3.37
CA PRO A 245 -18.24 -5.54 4.11
C PRO A 245 -17.73 -4.64 5.23
N SER A 246 -18.32 -3.45 5.36
CA SER A 246 -18.10 -2.59 6.52
C SER A 246 -18.74 -3.22 7.77
N ASN A 247 -17.91 -3.91 8.57
CA ASN A 247 -18.25 -4.39 9.92
C ASN A 247 -18.60 -3.25 10.88
#